data_AF-A0A8T3KVB2-F1
#
_entry.id   AF-A0A8T3KVB2-F1
#
_cell.length_a   1.000
_cell.length_b   1.000
_cell.length_c   1.000
_cell.angle_alpha   90.00
_cell.angle_beta   90.00
_cell.angle_gamma   90.00
#
_symmetry.space_group_name_H-M   'P 1'
#
loop_
_entity.id
_entity.type
_entity.pdbx_description
1 polymer ?
#
loop_
_entity_poly.entity_id
_entity_poly.type
_entity_poly.pdbx_seq_one_letter_code
_entity_poly.pdbx_strand_id
1 'polypeptide(L)'
;MMDEIASGDGDLTRRMACGGSDEIGLLTSSFNRFVDKIQGLVRETAESTSMVIGGVVETSEITAVISSEVIEQEGRTQQVATAVHQMSISIGEVADSAQTARESAQSADSEAGHGREIMEETVSSIKRLANEVKMAADSILKVEDDSAEISKILDVIKSIAEQTNLLALNAAIEAARAGEQGRGFAVVADEVRGLATRTQQSTVEIEGMIVRLQAGAREAATVMKLGTKTAEQNLEQVERARHSLVSISEAVSTINSMNTQIATAAEQQHTVADEINRNVVLISDSSRETAGHARQTRTIINDLGKRASGLQQAISQFKISGAVTIDFEAAKSAHLAWKARLQGFLDGQTSLNQNEAVSHHDCVLGKWYDSEGLSRYGEIPEMRELEAPHAAMHELIKQIMQKKNAGSGAEAAQLLRQVDPLSLRIISLLDIVERKVAAS
;
A
#
# COMPACT_ATOMS: atom_id res chain seq x y z
N MET A 1 -72.33 21.99 39.81
CA MET A 1 -70.97 22.46 39.46
C MET A 1 -69.86 21.73 40.22
N MET A 2 -69.87 21.65 41.57
CA MET A 2 -68.90 20.77 42.26
C MET A 2 -69.06 19.30 41.86
N ASP A 3 -70.31 18.79 41.78
CA ASP A 3 -70.57 17.45 41.24
C ASP A 3 -70.10 17.30 39.79
N GLU A 4 -70.27 18.33 38.94
CA GLU A 4 -69.82 18.28 37.54
C GLU A 4 -68.29 18.29 37.38
N ILE A 5 -67.56 18.91 38.31
CA ILE A 5 -66.08 18.85 38.33
C ILE A 5 -65.62 17.50 38.92
N ALA A 6 -66.36 16.95 39.89
CA ALA A 6 -66.04 15.68 40.53
C ALA A 6 -66.47 14.43 39.72
N SER A 7 -67.49 14.55 38.87
CA SER A 7 -68.08 13.47 38.07
C SER A 7 -68.02 13.67 36.56
N GLY A 8 -67.54 14.82 36.08
CA GLY A 8 -67.53 15.20 34.65
C GLY A 8 -66.16 15.14 33.98
N ASP A 9 -66.15 15.48 32.68
CA ASP A 9 -65.05 15.39 31.68
C ASP A 9 -63.76 16.18 32.00
N GLY A 10 -63.35 16.34 33.26
CA GLY A 10 -62.09 16.99 33.63
C GLY A 10 -62.00 18.47 33.24
N ASP A 11 -63.13 19.18 33.20
CA ASP A 11 -63.18 20.58 32.75
C ASP A 11 -62.65 21.57 33.80
N LEU A 12 -61.33 21.79 33.80
CA LEU A 12 -60.60 22.75 34.61
C LEU A 12 -60.72 24.20 34.10
N THR A 13 -61.55 24.45 33.06
CA THR A 13 -61.81 25.82 32.58
C THR A 13 -62.81 26.58 33.45
N ARG A 14 -63.63 25.83 34.20
CA ARG A 14 -64.75 26.37 34.98
C ARG A 14 -64.29 26.98 36.31
N ARG A 15 -64.98 28.02 36.75
CA ARG A 15 -64.76 28.70 38.04
C ARG A 15 -66.09 28.93 38.74
N MET A 16 -66.08 28.86 40.06
CA MET A 16 -67.24 29.20 40.88
C MET A 16 -67.43 30.71 40.89
N ALA A 17 -68.68 31.17 40.83
CA ALA A 17 -68.99 32.59 40.96
C ALA A 17 -68.56 33.08 42.36
N CYS A 18 -67.64 34.03 42.41
CA CYS A 18 -67.24 34.67 43.66
C CYS A 18 -68.30 35.71 44.04
N GLY A 19 -69.04 35.48 45.12
CA GLY A 19 -70.00 36.44 45.66
C GLY A 19 -70.11 36.29 47.17
N GLY A 20 -70.09 37.42 47.89
CA GLY A 20 -70.13 37.46 49.35
C GLY A 20 -68.74 37.40 50.01
N SER A 21 -68.63 38.01 51.19
CA SER A 21 -67.44 38.00 52.06
C SER A 21 -67.62 37.07 53.27
N ASP A 22 -68.57 36.13 53.17
CA ASP A 22 -68.86 35.10 54.16
C ASP A 22 -68.04 33.81 53.91
N GLU A 23 -68.27 32.79 54.73
CA GLU A 23 -67.57 31.50 54.67
C GLU A 23 -67.75 30.79 53.32
N ILE A 24 -68.88 31.03 52.63
CA ILE A 24 -69.15 30.47 51.29
C ILE A 24 -68.35 31.22 50.22
N GLY A 25 -68.20 32.54 50.34
CA GLY A 25 -67.27 33.34 49.54
C GLY A 25 -65.80 32.91 49.70
N LEU A 26 -65.38 32.57 50.93
CA LEU A 26 -64.02 32.08 51.21
C LEU A 26 -63.78 30.66 50.63
N LEU A 27 -64.77 29.78 50.71
CA LEU A 27 -64.69 28.44 50.13
C LEU A 27 -64.63 28.49 48.59
N THR A 28 -65.45 29.33 47.97
CA THR A 28 -65.48 29.47 46.51
C THR A 28 -64.17 30.02 45.95
N SER A 29 -63.60 31.03 46.60
CA SER A 29 -62.27 31.57 46.24
C SER A 29 -61.13 30.57 46.47
N SER A 30 -61.16 29.81 47.57
CA SER A 30 -60.14 28.78 47.86
C SER A 30 -60.20 27.61 46.87
N PHE A 31 -61.40 27.19 46.46
CA PHE A 31 -61.59 26.17 45.44
C PHE A 31 -61.12 26.64 44.06
N ASN A 32 -61.45 27.86 43.66
CA ASN A 32 -60.95 28.42 42.39
C ASN A 32 -59.42 28.44 42.36
N ARG A 33 -58.76 28.82 43.47
CA ARG A 33 -57.29 28.77 43.59
C ARG A 33 -56.73 27.35 43.50
N PHE A 34 -57.43 26.36 44.04
CA PHE A 34 -57.06 24.94 43.89
C PHE A 34 -57.16 24.49 42.43
N VAL A 35 -58.26 24.83 41.75
CA VAL A 35 -58.45 24.54 40.31
C VAL A 35 -57.39 25.24 39.46
N ASP A 36 -57.04 26.50 39.74
CA ASP A 36 -55.94 27.21 39.08
C ASP A 36 -54.60 26.46 39.21
N LYS A 37 -54.30 25.93 40.41
CA LYS A 37 -53.07 25.17 40.66
C LYS A 37 -53.06 23.83 39.91
N ILE A 38 -54.17 23.09 39.91
CA ILE A 38 -54.27 21.82 39.17
C ILE A 38 -54.16 22.07 37.67
N GLN A 39 -54.84 23.10 37.16
CA GLN A 39 -54.75 23.49 35.76
C GLN A 39 -53.32 23.85 35.34
N GLY A 40 -52.58 24.59 36.19
CA GLY A 40 -51.16 24.88 35.96
C GLY A 40 -50.29 23.63 35.88
N LEU A 41 -50.46 22.69 36.83
CA LEU A 41 -49.72 21.42 36.84
C LEU A 41 -50.04 20.56 35.61
N VAL A 42 -51.30 20.49 35.19
CA VAL A 42 -51.72 19.76 33.98
C VAL A 42 -51.07 20.36 32.73
N ARG A 43 -51.01 21.70 32.63
CA ARG A 43 -50.32 22.38 31.52
C ARG A 43 -48.83 22.09 31.50
N GLU A 44 -48.14 22.26 32.62
CA GLU A 44 -46.69 21.98 32.73
C GLU A 44 -46.37 20.51 32.39
N THR A 45 -47.23 19.58 32.82
CA THR A 45 -47.08 18.16 32.48
C THR A 45 -47.32 17.91 31.00
N ALA A 46 -48.28 18.60 30.37
CA ALA A 46 -48.55 18.50 28.93
C ALA A 46 -47.34 18.98 28.11
N GLU A 47 -46.78 20.14 28.45
CA GLU A 47 -45.59 20.71 27.81
C GLU A 47 -44.39 19.77 27.97
N SER A 48 -44.13 19.29 29.18
CA SER A 48 -43.06 18.33 29.47
C SER A 48 -43.21 17.02 28.69
N THR A 49 -44.45 16.53 28.56
CA THR A 49 -44.74 15.30 27.80
C THR A 49 -44.49 15.51 26.31
N SER A 50 -44.87 16.67 25.75
CA SER A 50 -44.58 17.03 24.37
C SER A 50 -43.08 17.06 24.09
N MET A 51 -42.29 17.68 24.98
CA MET A 51 -40.83 17.70 24.87
C MET A 51 -40.22 16.28 24.90
N VAL A 52 -40.72 15.40 25.77
CA VAL A 52 -40.28 14.00 25.83
C VAL A 52 -40.58 13.26 24.52
N ILE A 53 -41.77 13.49 23.92
CA ILE A 53 -42.12 12.89 22.62
C ILE A 53 -41.17 13.39 21.53
N GLY A 54 -40.85 14.68 21.49
CA GLY A 54 -39.86 15.24 20.57
C GLY A 54 -38.48 14.57 20.72
N GLY A 55 -37.98 14.45 21.94
CA GLY A 55 -36.71 13.79 22.23
C GLY A 55 -36.69 12.30 21.87
N VAL A 56 -37.81 11.59 22.02
CA VAL A 56 -37.97 10.19 21.57
C VAL A 56 -37.78 10.07 20.06
N VAL A 57 -38.38 10.98 19.27
CA VAL A 57 -38.25 10.97 17.81
C VAL A 57 -36.80 11.23 17.40
N GLU A 58 -36.18 12.27 17.94
CA GLU A 58 -34.79 12.63 17.65
C GLU A 58 -33.82 11.47 17.98
N THR A 59 -33.97 10.88 19.18
CA THR A 59 -33.11 9.76 19.60
C THR A 59 -33.34 8.52 18.72
N SER A 60 -34.56 8.29 18.24
CA SER A 60 -34.86 7.19 17.31
C SER A 60 -34.16 7.37 15.98
N GLU A 61 -34.16 8.59 15.43
CA GLU A 61 -33.46 8.90 14.18
C GLU A 61 -31.95 8.72 14.31
N ILE A 62 -31.34 9.23 15.39
CA ILE A 62 -29.91 9.04 15.67
C ILE A 62 -29.57 7.54 15.81
N THR A 63 -30.41 6.77 16.48
CA THR A 63 -30.19 5.32 16.67
C THR A 63 -30.25 4.55 15.35
N ALA A 64 -31.09 4.98 14.41
CA ALA A 64 -31.15 4.41 13.07
C ALA A 64 -29.89 4.69 12.26
N VAL A 65 -29.36 5.92 12.35
CA VAL A 65 -28.08 6.31 11.73
C VAL A 65 -26.93 5.45 12.27
N ILE A 66 -26.80 5.35 13.60
CA ILE A 66 -25.77 4.52 14.25
C ILE A 66 -25.85 3.06 13.76
N SER A 67 -27.05 2.51 13.64
CA SER A 67 -27.24 1.13 13.18
C SER A 67 -26.73 0.94 11.73
N SER A 68 -26.94 1.92 10.86
CA SER A 68 -26.42 1.89 9.49
C SER A 68 -24.91 2.03 9.44
N GLU A 69 -24.33 2.94 10.23
CA GLU A 69 -22.88 3.16 10.29
C GLU A 69 -22.14 1.93 10.79
N VAL A 70 -22.70 1.18 11.75
CA VAL A 70 -22.10 -0.06 12.24
C VAL A 70 -22.01 -1.13 11.14
N ILE A 71 -23.03 -1.26 10.28
CA ILE A 71 -23.00 -2.20 9.15
C ILE A 71 -21.89 -1.81 8.16
N GLU A 72 -21.76 -0.52 7.87
CA GLU A 72 -20.70 -0.03 6.99
C GLU A 72 -19.31 -0.26 7.61
N GLN A 73 -19.15 -0.01 8.90
CA GLN A 73 -17.92 -0.23 9.64
C GLN A 73 -17.50 -1.70 9.65
N GLU A 74 -18.45 -2.64 9.80
CA GLU A 74 -18.19 -4.08 9.69
C GLU A 74 -17.62 -4.45 8.31
N GLY A 75 -18.22 -3.94 7.24
CA GLY A 75 -17.74 -4.14 5.88
C GLY A 75 -16.32 -3.60 5.65
N ARG A 76 -16.04 -2.38 6.12
CA ARG A 76 -14.70 -1.77 6.06
C ARG A 76 -13.68 -2.56 6.87
N THR A 77 -14.07 -3.05 8.06
CA THR A 77 -13.20 -3.86 8.94
C THR A 77 -12.82 -5.18 8.27
N GLN A 78 -13.76 -5.84 7.59
CA GLN A 78 -13.50 -7.07 6.83
C GLN A 78 -12.53 -6.85 5.65
N GLN A 79 -12.63 -5.70 4.98
CA GLN A 79 -11.70 -5.33 3.91
C GLN A 79 -10.28 -5.13 4.47
N VAL A 80 -10.15 -4.45 5.61
CA VAL A 80 -8.86 -4.27 6.29
C VAL A 80 -8.28 -5.63 6.71
N ALA A 81 -9.08 -6.52 7.29
CA ALA A 81 -8.65 -7.87 7.66
C ALA A 81 -8.06 -8.64 6.46
N THR A 82 -8.71 -8.53 5.30
CA THR A 82 -8.26 -9.17 4.05
C THR A 82 -6.93 -8.58 3.58
N ALA A 83 -6.80 -7.25 3.61
CA ALA A 83 -5.58 -6.55 3.22
C ALA A 83 -4.40 -6.91 4.14
N VAL A 84 -4.64 -7.03 5.45
CA VAL A 84 -3.62 -7.43 6.44
C VAL A 84 -3.18 -8.87 6.21
N HIS A 85 -4.11 -9.78 5.90
CA HIS A 85 -3.78 -11.16 5.55
C HIS A 85 -2.91 -11.23 4.28
N GLN A 86 -3.27 -10.49 3.22
CA GLN A 86 -2.45 -10.40 2.01
C GLN A 86 -1.07 -9.82 2.29
N MET A 87 -0.99 -8.77 3.12
CA MET A 87 0.27 -8.18 3.55
C MET A 87 1.14 -9.20 4.28
N SER A 88 0.57 -10.04 5.15
CA SER A 88 1.30 -11.10 5.86
C SER A 88 1.90 -12.12 4.90
N ILE A 89 1.19 -12.50 3.83
CA ILE A 89 1.73 -13.41 2.81
C ILE A 89 2.91 -12.75 2.08
N SER A 90 2.73 -11.52 1.61
CA SER A 90 3.78 -10.80 0.88
C SER A 90 5.03 -10.54 1.73
N ILE A 91 4.87 -10.29 3.03
CA ILE A 91 6.01 -10.18 3.96
C ILE A 91 6.79 -11.51 4.03
N GLY A 92 6.09 -12.64 4.07
CA GLY A 92 6.71 -13.96 4.02
C GLY A 92 7.50 -14.21 2.73
N GLU A 93 6.94 -13.83 1.58
CA GLU A 93 7.61 -13.92 0.28
C GLU A 93 8.87 -13.04 0.20
N VAL A 94 8.84 -11.85 0.81
CA VAL A 94 10.01 -10.96 0.88
C VAL A 94 11.11 -11.57 1.75
N ALA A 95 10.76 -12.18 2.89
CA ALA A 95 11.73 -12.86 3.75
C ALA A 95 12.40 -14.04 3.02
N ASP A 96 11.62 -14.87 2.32
CA ASP A 96 12.11 -16.01 1.54
C ASP A 96 13.00 -15.55 0.37
N SER A 97 12.61 -14.47 -0.31
CA SER A 97 13.39 -13.85 -1.38
C SER A 97 14.74 -13.32 -0.86
N ALA A 98 14.75 -12.68 0.31
CA ALA A 98 15.98 -12.20 0.94
C ALA A 98 16.90 -13.37 1.33
N GLN A 99 16.34 -14.47 1.83
CA GLN A 99 17.10 -15.68 2.12
C GLN A 99 17.72 -16.29 0.85
N THR A 100 16.93 -16.48 -0.21
CA THR A 100 17.41 -17.02 -1.48
C THR A 100 18.50 -16.13 -2.10
N ALA A 101 18.34 -14.81 -2.01
CA ALA A 101 19.33 -13.86 -2.49
C ALA A 101 20.63 -13.92 -1.66
N ARG A 102 20.54 -14.16 -0.34
CA ARG A 102 21.71 -14.36 0.53
C ARG A 102 22.47 -15.64 0.17
N GLU A 103 21.76 -16.75 -0.08
CA GLU A 103 22.38 -18.00 -0.54
C GLU A 103 23.08 -17.84 -1.89
N SER A 104 22.43 -17.14 -2.83
CA SER A 104 23.02 -16.82 -4.14
C SER A 104 24.27 -15.94 -4.02
N ALA A 105 24.23 -14.93 -3.14
CA ALA A 105 25.39 -14.10 -2.84
C ALA A 105 26.54 -14.93 -2.23
N GLN A 106 26.24 -15.84 -1.31
CA GLN A 106 27.25 -16.70 -0.69
C GLN A 106 27.91 -17.64 -1.71
N SER A 107 27.15 -18.21 -2.64
CA SER A 107 27.72 -18.98 -3.77
C SER A 107 28.60 -18.10 -4.67
N ALA A 108 28.18 -16.88 -4.99
CA ALA A 108 28.97 -15.97 -5.80
C ALA A 108 30.31 -15.57 -5.13
N ASP A 109 30.32 -15.38 -3.81
CA ASP A 109 31.55 -15.11 -3.06
C ASP A 109 32.51 -16.31 -3.06
N SER A 110 31.97 -17.53 -2.93
CA SER A 110 32.75 -18.76 -3.05
C SER A 110 33.40 -18.91 -4.43
N GLU A 111 32.64 -18.66 -5.50
CA GLU A 111 33.16 -18.70 -6.88
C GLU A 111 34.19 -17.61 -7.14
N ALA A 112 34.00 -16.39 -6.61
CA ALA A 112 35.00 -15.33 -6.68
C ALA A 112 36.28 -15.71 -5.92
N GLY A 113 36.15 -16.39 -4.78
CA GLY A 113 37.24 -16.96 -4.00
C GLY A 113 38.04 -18.00 -4.81
N HIS A 114 37.36 -18.97 -5.41
CA HIS A 114 37.99 -19.96 -6.29
C HIS A 114 38.65 -19.31 -7.52
N GLY A 115 38.00 -18.32 -8.14
CA GLY A 115 38.59 -17.54 -9.22
C GLY A 115 39.90 -16.87 -8.82
N ARG A 116 40.00 -16.37 -7.58
CA ARG A 116 41.22 -15.76 -7.05
C ARG A 116 42.35 -16.78 -6.90
N GLU A 117 42.06 -17.97 -6.39
CA GLU A 117 43.04 -19.07 -6.29
C GLU A 117 43.59 -19.45 -7.67
N ILE A 118 42.71 -19.58 -8.68
CA ILE A 118 43.12 -19.87 -10.06
C ILE A 118 44.03 -18.76 -10.62
N MET A 119 43.74 -17.48 -10.32
CA MET A 119 44.60 -16.37 -10.72
C MET A 119 45.98 -16.44 -10.05
N GLU A 120 46.06 -16.80 -8.77
CA GLU A 120 47.33 -16.98 -8.06
C GLU A 120 48.19 -18.11 -8.67
N GLU A 121 47.58 -19.24 -9.00
CA GLU A 121 48.23 -20.34 -9.72
C GLU A 121 48.72 -19.90 -11.12
N THR A 122 47.91 -19.08 -11.80
CA THR A 122 48.25 -18.52 -13.11
C THR A 122 49.45 -17.58 -13.02
N VAL A 123 49.51 -16.70 -12.01
CA VAL A 123 50.68 -15.84 -11.74
C VAL A 123 51.94 -16.68 -11.54
N SER A 124 51.86 -17.74 -10.74
CA SER A 124 52.98 -18.66 -10.51
C SER A 124 53.46 -19.31 -11.81
N SER A 125 52.51 -19.79 -12.63
CA SER A 125 52.81 -20.42 -13.92
C SER A 125 53.45 -19.47 -14.92
N ILE A 126 52.97 -18.23 -15.02
CA ILE A 126 53.55 -17.19 -15.88
C ILE A 126 54.96 -16.81 -15.42
N LYS A 127 55.19 -16.68 -14.11
CA LYS A 127 56.54 -16.41 -13.56
C LYS A 127 57.52 -17.52 -13.90
N ARG A 128 57.09 -18.79 -13.78
CA ARG A 128 57.91 -19.93 -14.18
C ARG A 128 58.22 -19.90 -15.68
N LEU A 129 57.22 -19.67 -16.52
CA LEU A 129 57.38 -19.55 -17.97
C LEU A 129 58.38 -18.43 -18.34
N ALA A 130 58.25 -17.26 -17.73
CA ALA A 130 59.16 -16.13 -17.96
C ALA A 130 60.62 -16.50 -17.63
N ASN A 131 60.83 -17.26 -16.54
CA ASN A 131 62.16 -17.73 -16.17
C ASN A 131 62.71 -18.78 -17.16
N GLU A 132 61.88 -19.74 -17.59
CA GLU A 132 62.27 -20.74 -18.59
C GLU A 132 62.65 -20.09 -19.94
N VAL A 133 61.86 -19.12 -20.40
CA VAL A 133 62.17 -18.35 -21.62
C VAL A 133 63.48 -17.58 -21.47
N LYS A 134 63.73 -16.98 -20.30
CA LYS A 134 64.99 -16.28 -20.01
C LYS A 134 66.19 -17.23 -20.05
N MET A 135 66.12 -18.39 -19.38
CA MET A 135 67.20 -19.38 -19.40
C MET A 135 67.51 -19.87 -20.81
N ALA A 136 66.47 -20.07 -21.61
CA ALA A 136 66.64 -20.51 -22.98
C ALA A 136 67.21 -19.38 -23.87
N ALA A 137 66.88 -18.10 -23.61
CA ALA A 137 67.51 -16.95 -24.26
C ALA A 137 69.01 -16.88 -23.96
N ASP A 138 69.39 -17.06 -22.68
CA ASP A 138 70.80 -17.08 -22.26
C ASP A 138 71.58 -18.22 -22.95
N SER A 139 70.94 -19.39 -23.12
CA SER A 139 71.54 -20.52 -23.81
C SER A 139 71.77 -20.25 -25.30
N ILE A 140 70.84 -19.54 -25.96
CA ILE A 140 70.99 -19.17 -27.37
C ILE A 140 72.05 -18.08 -27.56
N LEU A 141 72.14 -17.11 -26.65
CA LEU A 141 73.22 -16.12 -26.66
C LEU A 141 74.59 -16.80 -26.54
N LYS A 142 74.69 -17.84 -25.73
CA LYS A 142 75.92 -18.65 -25.65
C LYS A 142 76.25 -19.36 -26.97
N VAL A 143 75.25 -19.87 -27.69
CA VAL A 143 75.46 -20.46 -29.02
C VAL A 143 75.95 -19.40 -30.02
N GLU A 144 75.44 -18.17 -29.95
CA GLU A 144 75.95 -17.06 -30.76
C GLU A 144 77.44 -16.78 -30.49
N ASP A 145 77.82 -16.67 -29.22
CA ASP A 145 79.20 -16.44 -28.78
C ASP A 145 80.14 -17.59 -29.19
N ASP A 146 79.75 -18.84 -28.92
CA ASP A 146 80.53 -20.03 -29.29
C ASP A 146 80.70 -20.12 -30.82
N SER A 147 79.67 -19.75 -31.59
CA SER A 147 79.74 -19.68 -33.06
C SER A 147 80.69 -18.59 -33.54
N ALA A 148 80.77 -17.45 -32.85
CA ALA A 148 81.71 -16.38 -33.16
C ALA A 148 83.17 -16.78 -32.90
N GLU A 149 83.43 -17.57 -31.85
CA GLU A 149 84.75 -18.16 -31.61
C GLU A 149 85.13 -19.17 -32.69
N ILE A 150 84.19 -20.00 -33.15
CA ILE A 150 84.43 -20.93 -34.27
C ILE A 150 84.81 -20.16 -35.55
N SER A 151 84.15 -19.04 -35.86
CA SER A 151 84.53 -18.18 -37.00
C SER A 151 85.99 -17.74 -36.92
N LYS A 152 86.49 -17.32 -35.75
CA LYS A 152 87.89 -16.92 -35.58
C LYS A 152 88.85 -18.08 -35.84
N ILE A 153 88.50 -19.29 -35.41
CA ILE A 153 89.30 -20.50 -35.66
C ILE A 153 89.33 -20.83 -37.16
N LEU A 154 88.19 -20.69 -37.86
CA LEU A 154 88.11 -20.91 -39.30
C LEU A 154 88.98 -19.93 -40.09
N ASP A 155 89.06 -18.66 -39.67
CA ASP A 155 89.97 -17.67 -40.27
C ASP A 155 91.45 -18.11 -40.17
N VAL A 156 91.84 -18.67 -39.02
CA VAL A 156 93.18 -19.23 -38.82
C VAL A 156 93.41 -20.45 -39.73
N ILE A 157 92.45 -21.38 -39.81
CA ILE A 157 92.55 -22.57 -40.67
C ILE A 157 92.66 -22.17 -42.14
N LYS A 158 91.86 -21.18 -42.58
CA LYS A 158 91.89 -20.63 -43.94
C LYS A 158 93.26 -20.03 -44.26
N SER A 159 93.82 -19.25 -43.32
CA SER A 159 95.17 -18.71 -43.44
C SER A 159 96.24 -19.80 -43.53
N ILE A 160 96.15 -20.85 -42.71
CA ILE A 160 97.07 -22.00 -42.76
C ILE A 160 96.93 -22.74 -44.09
N ALA A 161 95.71 -22.99 -44.57
CA ALA A 161 95.49 -23.64 -45.86
C ALA A 161 96.07 -22.83 -47.02
N GLU A 162 95.92 -21.50 -46.99
CA GLU A 162 96.49 -20.60 -47.99
C GLU A 162 98.03 -20.57 -47.95
N GLN A 163 98.62 -20.51 -46.75
CA GLN A 163 100.07 -20.64 -46.57
C GLN A 163 100.59 -22.00 -47.05
N THR A 164 99.86 -23.08 -46.75
CA THR A 164 100.20 -24.44 -47.19
C THR A 164 100.12 -24.57 -48.71
N ASN A 165 99.12 -23.95 -49.33
CA ASN A 165 98.97 -23.89 -50.78
C ASN A 165 100.14 -23.14 -51.45
N LEU A 166 100.57 -22.02 -50.88
CA LEU A 166 101.73 -21.25 -51.34
C LEU A 166 103.06 -22.01 -51.16
N LEU A 167 103.24 -22.68 -50.01
CA LEU A 167 104.38 -23.55 -49.73
C LEU A 167 104.46 -24.70 -50.73
N ALA A 168 103.34 -25.37 -50.98
CA ALA A 168 103.24 -26.47 -51.94
C ALA A 168 103.53 -26.00 -53.37
N LEU A 169 103.04 -24.82 -53.75
CA LEU A 169 103.34 -24.20 -55.05
C LEU A 169 104.85 -23.94 -55.21
N ASN A 170 105.49 -23.36 -54.20
CA ASN A 170 106.94 -23.12 -54.21
C ASN A 170 107.73 -24.44 -54.30
N ALA A 171 107.29 -25.48 -53.59
CA ALA A 171 107.89 -26.81 -53.67
C ALA A 171 107.72 -27.45 -55.05
N ALA A 172 106.55 -27.31 -55.68
CA ALA A 172 106.29 -27.81 -57.03
C ALA A 172 107.17 -27.09 -58.08
N ILE A 173 107.38 -25.78 -57.94
CA ILE A 173 108.28 -25.00 -58.79
C ILE A 173 109.72 -25.49 -58.64
N GLU A 174 110.21 -25.68 -57.41
CA GLU A 174 111.59 -26.12 -57.17
C GLU A 174 111.81 -27.59 -57.59
N ALA A 175 110.80 -28.44 -57.44
CA ALA A 175 110.80 -29.80 -57.95
C ALA A 175 110.86 -29.85 -59.49
N ALA A 176 110.13 -28.98 -60.18
CA ALA A 176 110.23 -28.83 -61.64
C ALA A 176 111.63 -28.33 -62.07
N ARG A 177 112.25 -27.47 -61.26
CA ARG A 177 113.60 -26.93 -61.47
C ARG A 177 114.70 -27.99 -61.35
N ALA A 178 114.50 -29.00 -60.52
CA ALA A 178 115.42 -30.14 -60.34
C ALA A 178 115.31 -31.22 -61.45
N GLY A 179 114.41 -31.07 -62.42
CA GLY A 179 114.25 -31.98 -63.56
C GLY A 179 113.84 -33.39 -63.15
N GLU A 180 114.45 -34.43 -63.75
CA GLU A 180 114.11 -35.84 -63.47
C GLU A 180 114.36 -36.26 -62.01
N GLN A 181 115.28 -35.60 -61.28
CA GLN A 181 115.54 -35.90 -59.86
C GLN A 181 114.45 -35.35 -58.92
N GLY A 182 113.69 -34.34 -59.35
CA GLY A 182 112.62 -33.71 -58.55
C GLY A 182 111.23 -34.33 -58.75
N ARG A 183 111.10 -35.31 -59.65
CA ARG A 183 109.81 -35.81 -60.14
C ARG A 183 108.91 -36.42 -59.04
N GLY A 184 109.52 -37.13 -58.07
CA GLY A 184 108.79 -37.65 -56.90
C GLY A 184 108.33 -36.54 -55.94
N PHE A 185 109.13 -35.48 -55.77
CA PHE A 185 108.76 -34.31 -54.97
C PHE A 185 107.66 -33.48 -55.62
N ALA A 186 107.62 -33.38 -56.95
CA ALA A 186 106.57 -32.67 -57.68
C ALA A 186 105.18 -33.29 -57.45
N VAL A 187 105.08 -34.63 -57.46
CA VAL A 187 103.81 -35.34 -57.19
C VAL A 187 103.33 -35.08 -55.76
N VAL A 188 104.24 -35.13 -54.78
CA VAL A 188 103.90 -34.83 -53.38
C VAL A 188 103.47 -33.36 -53.23
N ALA A 189 104.16 -32.43 -53.89
CA ALA A 189 103.81 -31.01 -53.85
C ALA A 189 102.42 -30.73 -54.45
N ASP A 190 102.07 -31.35 -55.58
CA ASP A 190 100.73 -31.24 -56.17
C ASP A 190 99.64 -31.87 -55.29
N GLU A 191 99.91 -33.00 -54.63
CA GLU A 191 98.96 -33.63 -53.70
C GLU A 191 98.72 -32.74 -52.46
N VAL A 192 99.78 -32.15 -51.89
CA VAL A 192 99.68 -31.18 -50.78
C VAL A 192 98.91 -29.93 -51.23
N ARG A 193 99.13 -29.45 -52.46
CA ARG A 193 98.39 -28.32 -53.03
C ARG A 193 96.89 -28.63 -53.18
N GLY A 194 96.58 -29.83 -53.66
CA GLY A 194 95.20 -30.33 -53.76
C GLY A 194 94.50 -30.43 -52.39
N LEU A 195 95.20 -30.94 -51.38
CA LEU A 195 94.73 -30.99 -49.99
C LEU A 195 94.51 -29.59 -49.41
N ALA A 196 95.42 -28.65 -49.64
CA ALA A 196 95.30 -27.27 -49.19
C ALA A 196 94.08 -26.57 -49.83
N THR A 197 93.89 -26.75 -51.13
CA THR A 197 92.72 -26.20 -51.86
C THR A 197 91.40 -26.80 -51.34
N ARG A 198 91.34 -28.13 -51.14
CA ARG A 198 90.17 -28.79 -50.54
C ARG A 198 89.88 -28.30 -49.13
N THR A 199 90.92 -28.11 -48.31
CA THR A 199 90.80 -27.57 -46.95
C THR A 199 90.20 -26.17 -47.00
N GLN A 200 90.72 -25.30 -47.87
CA GLN A 200 90.25 -23.92 -48.04
C GLN A 200 88.76 -23.88 -48.45
N GLN A 201 88.36 -24.72 -49.40
CA GLN A 201 86.97 -24.87 -49.84
C GLN A 201 86.06 -25.33 -48.68
N SER A 202 86.46 -26.34 -47.91
CA SER A 202 85.69 -26.81 -46.75
C SER A 202 85.57 -25.73 -45.67
N THR A 203 86.62 -24.94 -45.40
CA THR A 203 86.52 -23.79 -44.47
C THR A 203 85.47 -22.77 -44.92
N VAL A 204 85.38 -22.47 -46.22
CA VAL A 204 84.37 -21.53 -46.75
C VAL A 204 82.95 -22.09 -46.59
N GLU A 205 82.76 -23.39 -46.82
CA GLU A 205 81.47 -24.05 -46.61
C GLU A 205 81.05 -24.03 -45.12
N ILE A 206 81.99 -24.30 -44.21
CA ILE A 206 81.75 -24.25 -42.77
C ILE A 206 81.49 -22.80 -42.31
N GLU A 207 82.24 -21.83 -42.81
CA GLU A 207 82.03 -20.39 -42.56
C GLU A 207 80.58 -20.00 -42.92
N GLY A 208 80.10 -20.42 -44.10
CA GLY A 208 78.71 -20.21 -44.50
C GLY A 208 77.67 -20.89 -43.60
N MET A 209 77.99 -22.07 -43.03
CA MET A 209 77.14 -22.72 -42.02
C MET A 209 77.10 -21.94 -40.71
N ILE A 210 78.25 -21.43 -40.24
CA ILE A 210 78.36 -20.64 -39.01
C ILE A 210 77.62 -19.31 -39.13
N VAL A 211 77.71 -18.62 -40.27
CA VAL A 211 76.94 -17.38 -40.51
C VAL A 211 75.43 -17.64 -40.41
N ARG A 212 74.93 -18.75 -40.96
CA ARG A 212 73.51 -19.12 -40.82
C ARG A 212 73.15 -19.47 -39.38
N LEU A 213 74.04 -20.16 -38.66
CA LEU A 213 73.83 -20.50 -37.26
C LEU A 213 73.74 -19.25 -36.37
N GLN A 214 74.66 -18.28 -36.56
CA GLN A 214 74.64 -16.99 -35.86
C GLN A 214 73.36 -16.20 -36.16
N ALA A 215 72.94 -16.15 -37.43
CA ALA A 215 71.69 -15.48 -37.81
C ALA A 215 70.47 -16.12 -37.12
N GLY A 216 70.38 -17.46 -37.13
CA GLY A 216 69.32 -18.19 -36.46
C GLY A 216 69.33 -18.01 -34.94
N ALA A 217 70.51 -17.98 -34.31
CA ALA A 217 70.66 -17.70 -32.88
C ALA A 217 70.16 -16.30 -32.51
N ARG A 218 70.53 -15.27 -33.28
CA ARG A 218 70.03 -13.89 -33.06
C ARG A 218 68.52 -13.76 -33.21
N GLU A 219 67.96 -14.41 -34.24
CA GLU A 219 66.52 -14.41 -34.46
C GLU A 219 65.80 -15.06 -33.27
N ALA A 220 66.26 -16.25 -32.85
CA ALA A 220 65.67 -16.94 -31.71
C ALA A 220 65.81 -16.13 -30.40
N ALA A 221 66.96 -15.51 -30.14
CA ALA A 221 67.14 -14.62 -28.98
C ALA A 221 66.17 -13.43 -29.01
N THR A 222 65.91 -12.87 -30.19
CA THR A 222 64.95 -11.77 -30.37
C THR A 222 63.52 -12.21 -30.06
N VAL A 223 63.11 -13.38 -30.57
CA VAL A 223 61.79 -13.97 -30.28
C VAL A 223 61.63 -14.26 -28.79
N MET A 224 62.67 -14.76 -28.12
CA MET A 224 62.64 -15.06 -26.69
C MET A 224 62.52 -13.79 -25.85
N LYS A 225 63.25 -12.73 -26.21
CA LYS A 225 63.12 -11.41 -25.57
C LYS A 225 61.70 -10.86 -25.70
N LEU A 226 61.07 -11.03 -26.86
CA LEU A 226 59.65 -10.69 -27.04
C LEU A 226 58.75 -11.57 -26.17
N GLY A 227 59.03 -12.87 -26.07
CA GLY A 227 58.32 -13.81 -25.20
C GLY A 227 58.34 -13.40 -23.72
N THR A 228 59.50 -12.99 -23.21
CA THR A 228 59.64 -12.47 -21.84
C THR A 228 58.77 -11.22 -21.63
N LYS A 229 58.80 -10.27 -22.57
CA LYS A 229 57.98 -9.06 -22.50
C LYS A 229 56.47 -9.38 -22.50
N THR A 230 56.05 -10.34 -23.33
CA THR A 230 54.64 -10.80 -23.35
C THR A 230 54.24 -11.44 -22.02
N ALA A 231 55.12 -12.22 -21.40
CA ALA A 231 54.87 -12.80 -20.09
C ALA A 231 54.70 -11.72 -18.99
N GLU A 232 55.52 -10.66 -19.01
CA GLU A 232 55.37 -9.51 -18.11
C GLU A 232 54.02 -8.81 -18.30
N GLN A 233 53.59 -8.59 -19.54
CA GLN A 233 52.29 -7.98 -19.84
C GLN A 233 51.12 -8.85 -19.39
N ASN A 234 51.21 -10.18 -19.56
CA ASN A 234 50.20 -11.10 -19.08
C ASN A 234 50.11 -11.08 -17.55
N LEU A 235 51.24 -10.91 -16.86
CA LEU A 235 51.25 -10.76 -15.40
C LEU A 235 50.44 -9.54 -14.95
N GLU A 236 50.58 -8.40 -15.64
CA GLU A 236 49.81 -7.18 -15.36
C GLU A 236 48.30 -7.40 -15.58
N GLN A 237 47.93 -8.12 -16.65
CA GLN A 237 46.52 -8.45 -16.92
C GLN A 237 45.92 -9.36 -15.84
N VAL A 238 46.66 -10.37 -15.38
CA VAL A 238 46.21 -11.28 -14.32
C VAL A 238 46.04 -10.53 -13.00
N GLU A 239 46.94 -9.61 -12.65
CA GLU A 239 46.76 -8.77 -11.45
C GLU A 239 45.52 -7.88 -11.54
N ARG A 240 45.22 -7.31 -12.72
CA ARG A 240 43.97 -6.58 -12.92
C ARG A 240 42.73 -7.47 -12.75
N ALA A 241 42.77 -8.71 -13.25
CA ALA A 241 41.69 -9.67 -13.04
C ALA A 241 41.51 -10.03 -11.56
N ARG A 242 42.62 -10.23 -10.83
CA ARG A 242 42.62 -10.45 -9.38
C ARG A 242 41.99 -9.29 -8.62
N HIS A 243 42.31 -8.05 -8.97
CA HIS A 243 41.68 -6.87 -8.38
C HIS A 243 40.17 -6.81 -8.63
N SER A 244 39.71 -7.13 -9.84
CA SER A 244 38.28 -7.20 -10.14
C SER A 244 37.55 -8.25 -9.29
N LEU A 245 38.17 -9.42 -9.08
CA LEU A 245 37.59 -10.46 -8.21
C LEU A 245 37.46 -10.01 -6.76
N VAL A 246 38.43 -9.23 -6.24
CA VAL A 246 38.33 -8.63 -4.90
C VAL A 246 37.15 -7.67 -4.82
N SER A 247 36.99 -6.79 -5.80
CA SER A 247 35.85 -5.86 -5.85
C SER A 247 34.51 -6.58 -5.97
N ILE A 248 34.46 -7.71 -6.67
CA ILE A 248 33.26 -8.57 -6.73
C ILE A 248 32.94 -9.13 -5.34
N SER A 249 33.90 -9.72 -4.63
CA SER A 249 33.68 -10.22 -3.25
C SER A 249 33.20 -9.12 -2.30
N GLU A 250 33.75 -7.91 -2.37
CA GLU A 250 33.30 -6.78 -1.55
C GLU A 250 31.84 -6.37 -1.85
N ALA A 251 31.47 -6.32 -3.13
CA ALA A 251 30.10 -6.02 -3.55
C ALA A 251 29.13 -7.13 -3.09
N VAL A 252 29.52 -8.39 -3.21
CA VAL A 252 28.73 -9.55 -2.78
C VAL A 252 28.56 -9.56 -1.26
N SER A 253 29.60 -9.23 -0.49
CA SER A 253 29.51 -9.07 0.97
C SER A 253 28.50 -7.98 1.35
N THR A 254 28.46 -6.88 0.60
CA THR A 254 27.48 -5.81 0.80
C THR A 254 26.05 -6.31 0.54
N ILE A 255 25.85 -7.07 -0.54
CA ILE A 255 24.55 -7.69 -0.87
C ILE A 255 24.10 -8.64 0.25
N ASN A 256 25.00 -9.46 0.81
CA ASN A 256 24.69 -10.36 1.91
C ASN A 256 24.22 -9.59 3.17
N SER A 257 24.93 -8.49 3.50
CA SER A 257 24.53 -7.61 4.60
C SER A 257 23.15 -6.97 4.36
N MET A 258 22.87 -6.52 3.13
CA MET A 258 21.56 -5.96 2.77
C MET A 258 20.44 -7.00 2.90
N ASN A 259 20.66 -8.23 2.42
CA ASN A 259 19.66 -9.30 2.54
C ASN A 259 19.37 -9.66 4.00
N THR A 260 20.38 -9.61 4.86
CA THR A 260 20.20 -9.80 6.31
C THR A 260 19.32 -8.71 6.93
N GLN A 261 19.52 -7.45 6.51
CA GLN A 261 18.69 -6.33 6.95
C GLN A 261 17.24 -6.45 6.42
N ILE A 262 17.06 -6.87 5.16
CA ILE A 262 15.74 -7.09 4.57
C ILE A 262 14.99 -8.20 5.32
N ALA A 263 15.65 -9.32 5.63
CA ALA A 263 15.04 -10.39 6.41
C ALA A 263 14.61 -9.91 7.81
N THR A 264 15.47 -9.13 8.49
CA THR A 264 15.14 -8.53 9.79
C THR A 264 13.95 -7.57 9.68
N ALA A 265 13.92 -6.73 8.65
CA ALA A 265 12.82 -5.80 8.41
C ALA A 265 11.51 -6.54 8.10
N ALA A 266 11.56 -7.66 7.38
CA ALA A 266 10.40 -8.49 7.13
C ALA A 266 9.85 -9.12 8.43
N GLU A 267 10.71 -9.62 9.33
CA GLU A 267 10.28 -10.10 10.65
C GLU A 267 9.62 -9.00 11.50
N GLN A 268 10.15 -7.79 11.46
CA GLN A 268 9.54 -6.63 12.13
C GLN A 268 8.17 -6.29 11.51
N GLN A 269 8.07 -6.27 10.18
CA GLN A 269 6.80 -6.04 9.49
C GLN A 269 5.76 -7.12 9.81
N HIS A 270 6.19 -8.38 9.94
CA HIS A 270 5.30 -9.48 10.35
C HIS A 270 4.71 -9.23 11.75
N THR A 271 5.53 -8.74 12.69
CA THR A 271 5.07 -8.39 14.04
C THR A 271 4.02 -7.28 14.01
N VAL A 272 4.26 -6.24 13.20
CA VAL A 272 3.31 -5.15 13.01
C VAL A 272 2.02 -5.64 12.35
N ALA A 273 2.11 -6.55 11.38
CA ALA A 273 0.93 -7.14 10.74
C ALA A 273 0.07 -7.95 11.74
N ASP A 274 0.69 -8.72 12.65
CA ASP A 274 -0.05 -9.42 13.73
C ASP A 274 -0.74 -8.43 14.67
N GLU A 275 -0.07 -7.34 15.03
CA GLU A 275 -0.66 -6.29 15.88
C GLU A 275 -1.86 -5.61 15.19
N ILE A 276 -1.74 -5.28 13.91
CA ILE A 276 -2.86 -4.72 13.14
C ILE A 276 -4.01 -5.73 13.09
N ASN A 277 -3.73 -7.00 12.85
CA ASN A 277 -4.76 -8.05 12.82
C ASN A 277 -5.51 -8.14 14.16
N ARG A 278 -4.80 -8.07 15.30
CA ARG A 278 -5.43 -8.01 16.63
C ARG A 278 -6.31 -6.78 16.80
N ASN A 279 -5.84 -5.61 16.35
CA ASN A 279 -6.63 -4.37 16.42
C ASN A 279 -7.89 -4.44 15.56
N VAL A 280 -7.82 -5.06 14.38
CA VAL A 280 -9.00 -5.30 13.52
C VAL A 280 -10.03 -6.18 14.21
N VAL A 281 -9.60 -7.23 14.92
CA VAL A 281 -10.51 -8.08 15.72
C VAL A 281 -11.17 -7.25 16.84
N LEU A 282 -10.41 -6.43 17.56
CA LEU A 282 -10.95 -5.57 18.61
C LEU A 282 -11.96 -4.55 18.08
N ILE A 283 -11.71 -3.96 16.91
CA ILE A 283 -12.64 -3.05 16.24
C ILE A 283 -13.93 -3.79 15.84
N SER A 284 -13.81 -5.02 15.31
CA SER A 284 -14.96 -5.85 14.96
C SER A 284 -15.84 -6.17 16.17
N ASP A 285 -15.23 -6.55 17.29
CA ASP A 285 -15.95 -6.83 18.54
C ASP A 285 -16.64 -5.57 19.10
N SER A 286 -15.95 -4.43 19.10
CA SER A 286 -16.53 -3.13 19.52
C SER A 286 -17.69 -2.70 18.61
N SER A 287 -17.61 -2.99 17.32
CA SER A 287 -18.69 -2.71 16.36
C SER A 287 -19.92 -3.58 16.68
N ARG A 288 -19.70 -4.86 16.99
CA ARG A 288 -20.78 -5.77 17.40
C ARG A 288 -21.44 -5.35 18.71
N GLU A 289 -20.65 -4.87 19.67
CA GLU A 289 -21.15 -4.31 20.93
C GLU A 289 -21.98 -3.05 20.68
N THR A 290 -21.49 -2.13 19.84
CA THR A 290 -22.22 -0.91 19.44
C THR A 290 -23.54 -1.24 18.75
N ALA A 291 -23.59 -2.24 17.86
CA ALA A 291 -24.86 -2.73 17.31
C ALA A 291 -25.81 -3.26 18.40
N GLY A 292 -25.27 -3.92 19.42
CA GLY A 292 -26.01 -4.36 20.60
C GLY A 292 -26.64 -3.19 21.34
N HIS A 293 -25.84 -2.17 21.67
CA HIS A 293 -26.30 -0.96 22.33
C HIS A 293 -27.35 -0.21 21.50
N ALA A 294 -27.15 -0.05 20.20
CA ALA A 294 -28.14 0.59 19.32
C ALA A 294 -29.49 -0.16 19.33
N ARG A 295 -29.46 -1.50 19.28
CA ARG A 295 -30.70 -2.31 19.40
C ARG A 295 -31.39 -2.11 20.75
N GLN A 296 -30.64 -2.10 21.84
CA GLN A 296 -31.18 -1.88 23.18
C GLN A 296 -31.77 -0.46 23.34
N THR A 297 -31.05 0.56 22.88
CA THR A 297 -31.52 1.95 22.86
C THR A 297 -32.81 2.09 22.08
N ARG A 298 -32.92 1.47 20.91
CA ARG A 298 -34.18 1.44 20.13
C ARG A 298 -35.34 0.85 20.91
N THR A 299 -35.11 -0.24 21.65
CA THR A 299 -36.14 -0.84 22.51
C THR A 299 -36.58 0.10 23.63
N ILE A 300 -35.63 0.78 24.29
CA ILE A 300 -35.92 1.75 25.36
C ILE A 300 -36.71 2.94 24.83
N ILE A 301 -36.30 3.50 23.68
CA ILE A 301 -36.98 4.64 23.03
C ILE A 301 -38.42 4.26 22.66
N ASN A 302 -38.64 3.05 22.13
CA ASN A 302 -39.98 2.56 21.81
C ASN A 302 -40.87 2.43 23.06
N ASP A 303 -40.34 1.97 24.20
CA ASP A 303 -41.09 1.92 25.46
C ASP A 303 -41.38 3.33 26.01
N LEU A 304 -40.39 4.21 25.97
CA LEU A 304 -40.53 5.61 26.39
C LEU A 304 -41.58 6.34 25.56
N GLY A 305 -41.56 6.17 24.23
CA GLY A 305 -42.56 6.73 23.33
C GLY A 305 -43.98 6.24 23.63
N LYS A 306 -44.16 4.95 23.94
CA LYS A 306 -45.45 4.39 24.37
C LYS A 306 -45.93 5.03 25.69
N ARG A 307 -45.04 5.17 26.68
CA ARG A 307 -45.37 5.79 27.98
C ARG A 307 -45.72 7.27 27.83
N ALA A 308 -44.94 8.02 27.05
CA ALA A 308 -45.19 9.43 26.79
C ALA A 308 -46.51 9.64 26.05
N SER A 309 -46.80 8.81 25.03
CA SER A 309 -48.11 8.80 24.35
C SER A 309 -49.27 8.49 25.29
N GLY A 310 -49.10 7.54 26.22
CA GLY A 310 -50.10 7.23 27.24
C GLY A 310 -50.34 8.39 28.22
N LEU A 311 -49.26 9.07 28.65
CA LEU A 311 -49.36 10.25 29.51
C LEU A 311 -50.05 11.42 28.78
N GLN A 312 -49.70 11.66 27.51
CA GLN A 312 -50.37 12.66 26.67
C GLN A 312 -51.87 12.38 26.57
N GLN A 313 -52.25 11.11 26.37
CA GLN A 313 -53.66 10.71 26.32
C GLN A 313 -54.37 10.96 27.66
N ALA A 314 -53.74 10.64 28.79
CA ALA A 314 -54.31 10.89 30.12
C ALA A 314 -54.50 12.40 30.38
N ILE A 315 -53.55 13.23 29.98
CA ILE A 315 -53.61 14.69 30.11
C ILE A 315 -54.70 15.28 29.21
N SER A 316 -54.88 14.75 28.00
CA SER A 316 -55.88 15.24 27.05
C SER A 316 -57.34 15.09 27.53
N GLN A 317 -57.57 14.34 28.60
CA GLN A 317 -58.89 14.22 29.24
C GLN A 317 -59.28 15.48 30.03
N PHE A 318 -58.32 16.35 30.38
CA PHE A 318 -58.60 17.59 31.11
C PHE A 318 -58.78 18.77 30.14
N LYS A 319 -59.87 19.53 30.28
CA LYS A 319 -60.05 20.80 29.54
C LYS A 319 -59.45 21.93 30.38
N ILE A 320 -58.58 22.76 29.80
CA ILE A 320 -57.90 23.85 30.52
C ILE A 320 -58.26 25.22 29.90
N SER A 321 -58.66 26.20 30.73
CA SER A 321 -58.89 27.60 30.33
C SER A 321 -57.60 28.27 29.88
N GLY A 322 -57.67 29.09 28.85
CA GLY A 322 -56.49 29.40 28.07
C GLY A 322 -56.16 28.29 27.07
N ALA A 323 -57.17 27.49 26.67
CA ALA A 323 -57.26 26.98 25.30
C ALA A 323 -57.43 28.15 24.32
N VAL A 324 -56.44 29.04 24.32
CA VAL A 324 -55.96 29.63 23.09
C VAL A 324 -54.74 28.78 22.77
N THR A 325 -54.78 28.23 21.56
CA THR A 325 -53.85 27.29 20.97
C THR A 325 -54.10 25.81 21.34
N ILE A 326 -54.73 25.08 20.42
CA ILE A 326 -53.95 23.97 19.85
C ILE A 326 -52.65 24.61 19.38
N ASP A 327 -51.66 24.48 20.26
CA ASP A 327 -50.32 24.99 20.10
C ASP A 327 -49.78 24.42 18.80
N PHE A 328 -49.09 25.23 18.03
CA PHE A 328 -48.44 24.74 16.82
C PHE A 328 -47.62 23.49 17.15
N GLU A 329 -47.09 23.40 18.37
CA GLU A 329 -46.47 22.21 18.97
C GLU A 329 -47.34 20.93 19.00
N ALA A 330 -48.62 20.99 19.37
CA ALA A 330 -49.48 19.80 19.37
C ALA A 330 -49.78 19.32 17.94
N ALA A 331 -49.97 20.26 17.01
CA ALA A 331 -50.15 19.98 15.59
C ALA A 331 -48.87 19.40 14.95
N LYS A 332 -47.71 20.00 15.25
CA LYS A 332 -46.37 19.54 14.84
C LYS A 332 -46.05 18.16 15.42
N SER A 333 -46.30 17.95 16.71
CA SER A 333 -46.04 16.68 17.40
C SER A 333 -46.91 15.55 16.85
N ALA A 334 -48.20 15.80 16.63
CA ALA A 334 -49.09 14.81 16.03
C ALA A 334 -48.69 14.44 14.60
N HIS A 335 -48.18 15.41 13.83
CA HIS A 335 -47.65 15.21 12.50
C HIS A 335 -46.35 14.36 12.51
N LEU A 336 -45.40 14.67 13.40
CA LEU A 336 -44.15 13.90 13.54
C LEU A 336 -44.39 12.48 14.08
N ALA A 337 -45.33 12.32 15.02
CA ALA A 337 -45.72 11.01 15.53
C ALA A 337 -46.31 10.11 14.42
N TRP A 338 -46.89 10.71 13.39
CA TRP A 338 -47.45 9.98 12.25
C TRP A 338 -46.33 9.33 11.40
N LYS A 339 -45.20 10.02 11.19
CA LYS A 339 -43.99 9.47 10.52
C LYS A 339 -43.47 8.23 11.23
N ALA A 340 -43.37 8.28 12.56
CA ALA A 340 -42.91 7.15 13.37
C ALA A 340 -43.85 5.92 13.24
N ARG A 341 -45.17 6.15 13.15
CA ARG A 341 -46.15 5.06 12.91
C ARG A 341 -46.03 4.47 11.50
N LEU A 342 -45.71 5.28 10.49
CA LEU A 342 -45.46 4.78 9.14
C LEU A 342 -44.20 3.91 9.06
N GLN A 343 -43.12 4.34 9.71
CA GLN A 343 -41.91 3.53 9.85
C GLN A 343 -42.19 2.23 10.60
N GLY A 344 -42.88 2.28 11.74
CA GLY A 344 -43.31 1.09 12.48
C GLY A 344 -44.19 0.15 11.66
N PHE A 345 -45.05 0.69 10.80
CA PHE A 345 -45.83 -0.12 9.86
C PHE A 345 -44.93 -0.78 8.82
N LEU A 346 -43.97 -0.06 8.22
CA LEU A 346 -43.00 -0.61 7.27
C LEU A 346 -42.10 -1.68 7.88
N ASP A 347 -41.78 -1.56 9.16
CA ASP A 347 -41.00 -2.55 9.92
C ASP A 347 -41.84 -3.74 10.43
N GLY A 348 -43.17 -3.72 10.21
CA GLY A 348 -44.09 -4.77 10.63
C GLY A 348 -44.42 -4.76 12.13
N GLN A 349 -44.11 -3.67 12.82
CA GLN A 349 -44.26 -3.51 14.27
C GLN A 349 -45.62 -2.92 14.68
N THR A 350 -46.31 -2.22 13.78
CA THR A 350 -47.60 -1.55 14.05
C THR A 350 -48.57 -1.66 12.88
N SER A 351 -49.87 -1.69 13.14
CA SER A 351 -50.92 -1.54 12.11
C SER A 351 -51.35 -0.08 11.99
N LEU A 352 -51.45 0.45 10.77
CA LEU A 352 -52.02 1.77 10.50
C LEU A 352 -53.51 1.67 10.21
N ASN A 353 -54.31 2.59 10.77
CA ASN A 353 -55.72 2.73 10.41
C ASN A 353 -55.85 3.31 8.99
N GLN A 354 -56.57 2.62 8.09
CA GLN A 354 -56.75 3.06 6.71
C GLN A 354 -57.44 4.42 6.59
N ASN A 355 -58.36 4.77 7.49
CA ASN A 355 -59.10 6.02 7.36
C ASN A 355 -58.24 7.25 7.69
N GLU A 356 -57.38 7.17 8.71
CA GLU A 356 -56.49 8.27 9.12
C GLU A 356 -55.24 8.41 8.24
N ALA A 357 -54.90 7.36 7.48
CA ALA A 357 -53.74 7.38 6.59
C ALA A 357 -54.07 7.96 5.20
N VAL A 358 -55.33 7.89 4.78
CA VAL A 358 -55.74 8.17 3.38
C VAL A 358 -56.21 9.60 3.17
N SER A 359 -56.63 10.30 4.22
CA SER A 359 -57.16 11.67 4.13
C SER A 359 -56.34 12.62 5.01
N HIS A 360 -55.79 13.65 4.39
CA HIS A 360 -55.05 14.70 5.11
C HIS A 360 -55.98 15.57 5.96
N HIS A 361 -57.30 15.49 5.79
CA HIS A 361 -58.29 16.16 6.64
C HIS A 361 -58.68 15.34 7.87
N ASP A 362 -58.60 14.00 7.81
CA ASP A 362 -59.03 13.13 8.89
C ASP A 362 -57.95 12.86 9.95
N CYS A 363 -56.71 13.26 9.68
CA CYS A 363 -55.60 13.18 10.62
C CYS A 363 -55.70 14.30 11.68
N VAL A 364 -54.93 14.19 12.77
CA VAL A 364 -54.97 15.15 13.88
C VAL A 364 -54.61 16.58 13.42
N LEU A 365 -53.59 16.70 12.55
CA LEU A 365 -53.21 17.98 11.94
C LEU A 365 -54.32 18.52 11.01
N GLY A 366 -54.93 17.65 10.21
CA GLY A 366 -56.02 18.01 9.28
C GLY A 366 -57.27 18.53 9.98
N LYS A 367 -57.73 17.80 10.99
CA LYS A 367 -58.89 18.20 11.81
C LYS A 367 -58.65 19.54 12.50
N TRP A 368 -57.43 19.79 12.96
CA TRP A 368 -57.05 21.09 13.50
C TRP A 368 -57.03 22.18 12.42
N TYR A 369 -56.40 21.90 11.28
CA TYR A 369 -56.29 22.81 10.15
C TYR A 369 -57.67 23.29 9.68
N ASP A 370 -58.61 22.36 9.48
CA ASP A 370 -59.96 22.66 8.97
C ASP A 370 -60.85 23.39 9.99
N SER A 371 -60.58 23.22 11.28
CA SER A 371 -61.35 23.84 12.34
C SER A 371 -60.70 25.15 12.81
N GLU A 372 -59.88 25.05 13.84
CA GLU A 372 -59.30 26.19 14.53
C GLU A 372 -58.22 26.88 13.68
N GLY A 373 -57.47 26.11 12.89
CA GLY A 373 -56.37 26.60 12.06
C GLY A 373 -56.82 27.65 11.04
N LEU A 374 -57.71 27.28 10.12
CA LEU A 374 -58.23 28.18 9.09
C LEU A 374 -59.09 29.30 9.69
N SER A 375 -59.91 29.01 10.70
CA SER A 375 -60.78 30.01 11.31
C SER A 375 -60.01 31.12 12.02
N ARG A 376 -58.82 30.85 12.57
CA ARG A 376 -58.04 31.81 13.34
C ARG A 376 -56.86 32.40 12.57
N TYR A 377 -56.23 31.61 11.72
CA TYR A 377 -54.96 31.97 11.06
C TYR A 377 -55.06 31.97 9.53
N GLY A 378 -56.25 31.78 8.96
CA GLY A 378 -56.45 31.70 7.51
C GLY A 378 -56.05 32.97 6.72
N GLU A 379 -55.91 34.12 7.39
CA GLU A 379 -55.41 35.36 6.77
C GLU A 379 -53.87 35.37 6.59
N ILE A 380 -53.14 34.45 7.24
CA ILE A 380 -51.70 34.27 7.05
C ILE A 380 -51.48 33.40 5.80
N PRO A 381 -50.76 33.88 4.77
CA PRO A 381 -50.56 33.13 3.52
C PRO A 381 -49.98 31.73 3.73
N GLU A 382 -48.99 31.60 4.62
CA GLU A 382 -48.32 30.34 4.93
C GLU A 382 -49.25 29.30 5.57
N MET A 383 -50.34 29.75 6.20
CA MET A 383 -51.36 28.84 6.71
C MET A 383 -52.09 28.16 5.55
N ARG A 384 -52.51 28.91 4.53
CA ARG A 384 -53.15 28.32 3.33
C ARG A 384 -52.18 27.49 2.49
N GLU A 385 -50.89 27.81 2.52
CA GLU A 385 -49.84 27.03 1.84
C GLU A 385 -49.62 25.64 2.46
N LEU A 386 -50.07 25.39 3.69
CA LEU A 386 -49.93 24.09 4.38
C LEU A 386 -50.66 22.95 3.65
N GLU A 387 -51.78 23.27 3.01
CA GLU A 387 -52.68 22.30 2.37
C GLU A 387 -51.98 21.44 1.31
N ALA A 388 -51.26 22.07 0.39
CA ALA A 388 -50.64 21.39 -0.75
C ALA A 388 -49.55 20.36 -0.35
N PRO A 389 -48.52 20.70 0.46
CA PRO A 389 -47.53 19.72 0.91
C PRO A 389 -48.14 18.67 1.84
N HIS A 390 -49.15 19.01 2.63
CA HIS A 390 -49.85 18.06 3.50
C HIS A 390 -50.62 17.00 2.70
N ALA A 391 -51.40 17.42 1.69
CA ALA A 391 -52.09 16.52 0.78
C ALA A 391 -51.10 15.64 -0.02
N ALA A 392 -50.01 16.23 -0.54
CA ALA A 392 -48.98 15.49 -1.26
C ALA A 392 -48.31 14.41 -0.39
N MET A 393 -48.06 14.71 0.88
CA MET A 393 -47.52 13.75 1.83
C MET A 393 -48.49 12.57 2.02
N HIS A 394 -49.78 12.83 2.22
CA HIS A 394 -50.80 11.78 2.38
C HIS A 394 -51.00 10.93 1.12
N GLU A 395 -50.81 11.47 -0.07
CA GLU A 395 -50.83 10.68 -1.30
C GLU A 395 -49.60 9.76 -1.42
N LEU A 396 -48.40 10.22 -1.02
CA LEU A 396 -47.21 9.35 -0.94
C LEU A 396 -47.40 8.22 0.09
N ILE A 397 -47.97 8.55 1.25
CA ILE A 397 -48.31 7.61 2.30
C ILE A 397 -49.20 6.49 1.77
N LYS A 398 -50.25 6.85 1.03
CA LYS A 398 -51.17 5.91 0.42
C LYS A 398 -50.45 4.99 -0.56
N GLN A 399 -49.55 5.52 -1.38
CA GLN A 399 -48.73 4.72 -2.29
C GLN A 399 -47.80 3.76 -1.52
N ILE A 400 -47.15 4.23 -0.45
CA ILE A 400 -46.29 3.42 0.42
C ILE A 400 -47.08 2.25 1.02
N MET A 401 -48.28 2.49 1.53
CA MET A 401 -49.15 1.46 2.09
C MET A 401 -49.58 0.43 1.04
N GLN A 402 -49.96 0.88 -0.16
CA GLN A 402 -50.31 -0.01 -1.27
C GLN A 402 -49.12 -0.88 -1.69
N LYS A 403 -47.93 -0.30 -1.83
CA LYS A 403 -46.71 -1.02 -2.21
C LYS A 403 -46.30 -2.03 -1.16
N LYS A 404 -46.36 -1.68 0.13
CA LYS A 404 -46.08 -2.61 1.21
C LYS A 404 -47.10 -3.76 1.26
N ASN A 405 -48.40 -3.47 1.13
CA ASN A 405 -49.44 -4.51 1.11
C ASN A 405 -49.37 -5.41 -0.13
N ALA A 406 -48.81 -4.92 -1.24
CA ALA A 406 -48.54 -5.69 -2.45
C ALA A 406 -47.23 -6.50 -2.40
N GLY A 407 -46.46 -6.44 -1.29
CA GLY A 407 -45.20 -7.17 -1.12
C GLY A 407 -43.95 -6.45 -1.66
N SER A 408 -44.09 -5.24 -2.21
CA SER A 408 -42.99 -4.43 -2.76
C SER A 408 -42.32 -3.54 -1.71
N GLY A 409 -41.69 -4.17 -0.69
CA GLY A 409 -41.07 -3.45 0.43
C GLY A 409 -39.94 -2.48 0.06
N ALA A 410 -39.13 -2.81 -0.95
CA ALA A 410 -38.04 -1.95 -1.43
C ALA A 410 -38.55 -0.65 -2.08
N GLU A 411 -39.62 -0.74 -2.88
CA GLU A 411 -40.27 0.43 -3.49
C GLU A 411 -40.96 1.29 -2.43
N ALA A 412 -41.58 0.68 -1.42
CA ALA A 412 -42.16 1.39 -0.29
C ALA A 412 -41.11 2.16 0.52
N ALA A 413 -39.92 1.57 0.74
CA ALA A 413 -38.80 2.24 1.40
C ALA A 413 -38.20 3.39 0.55
N GLN A 414 -38.21 3.27 -0.79
CA GLN A 414 -37.79 4.35 -1.67
C GLN A 414 -38.76 5.54 -1.64
N LEU A 415 -40.07 5.27 -1.64
CA LEU A 415 -41.10 6.30 -1.51
C LEU A 415 -41.07 6.98 -0.15
N LEU A 416 -40.75 6.25 0.93
CA LEU A 416 -40.60 6.82 2.27
C LEU A 416 -39.56 7.95 2.32
N ARG A 417 -38.48 7.87 1.55
CA ARG A 417 -37.45 8.93 1.49
C ARG A 417 -37.99 10.26 0.94
N GLN A 418 -39.12 10.24 0.23
CA GLN A 418 -39.77 11.43 -0.31
C GLN A 418 -40.75 12.07 0.70
N VAL A 419 -41.08 11.37 1.79
CA VAL A 419 -41.95 11.88 2.86
C VAL A 419 -41.22 12.93 3.72
N ASP A 420 -39.93 12.71 4.00
CA ASP A 420 -39.12 13.60 4.84
C ASP A 420 -39.10 15.07 4.39
N PRO A 421 -38.80 15.40 3.11
CA PRO A 421 -38.80 16.80 2.67
C PRO A 421 -40.17 17.47 2.77
N LEU A 422 -41.27 16.72 2.59
CA LEU A 422 -42.62 17.24 2.74
C LEU A 422 -42.97 17.47 4.21
N SER A 423 -42.61 16.54 5.08
CA SER A 423 -42.83 16.68 6.53
C SER A 423 -42.08 17.89 7.08
N LEU A 424 -40.80 18.07 6.70
CA LEU A 424 -40.02 19.25 7.07
C LEU A 424 -40.64 20.54 6.54
N ARG A 425 -41.20 20.53 5.31
CA ARG A 425 -41.88 21.70 4.74
C ARG A 425 -43.14 22.06 5.54
N ILE A 426 -43.93 21.07 5.96
CA ILE A 426 -45.15 21.27 6.75
C ILE A 426 -44.81 21.86 8.13
N ILE A 427 -43.83 21.28 8.82
CA ILE A 427 -43.35 21.80 10.11
C ILE A 427 -42.80 23.23 9.96
N SER A 428 -42.00 23.49 8.93
CA SER A 428 -41.47 24.82 8.67
C SER A 428 -42.56 25.86 8.40
N LEU A 429 -43.65 25.49 7.73
CA LEU A 429 -44.79 26.38 7.50
C LEU A 429 -45.51 26.68 8.82
N LEU A 430 -45.74 25.66 9.66
CA LEU A 430 -46.31 25.83 11.00
C LEU A 430 -45.46 26.77 11.86
N ASP A 431 -44.13 26.63 11.86
CA ASP A 431 -43.22 27.53 12.60
C ASP A 431 -43.23 28.98 12.07
N ILE A 432 -43.48 29.19 10.78
CA ILE A 432 -43.62 30.54 10.22
C ILE A 432 -44.93 31.16 10.67
N VAL A 433 -46.04 30.42 10.60
CA VAL A 433 -47.34 30.90 11.06
C VAL A 433 -47.29 31.20 12.55
N GLU A 434 -46.70 30.32 13.36
CA GLU A 434 -46.49 30.49 14.80
C GLU A 434 -45.75 31.79 15.13
N ARG A 435 -44.62 32.04 14.45
CA ARG A 435 -43.84 33.28 14.63
C ARG A 435 -44.61 34.54 14.24
N LYS A 436 -45.41 34.49 13.17
CA LYS A 436 -46.23 35.63 12.74
C LYS A 436 -47.36 35.92 13.73
N VAL A 437 -47.97 34.88 14.28
CA VAL A 437 -48.97 35.00 15.34
C VAL A 437 -48.35 35.59 16.61
N ALA A 438 -47.15 35.17 17.00
CA ALA A 438 -46.45 35.70 18.17
C ALA A 438 -45.98 37.16 18.02
N ALA A 439 -45.86 37.65 16.79
CA ALA A 439 -45.44 39.02 16.47
C ALA A 439 -46.61 40.00 16.28
N SER A 440 -47.86 39.51 16.30
CA SER A 440 -49.11 40.27 16.12
C SER A 440 -49.81 40.47 17.46
#